data_AF-A0A1U9QVN5-F1
#
_entry.id   AF-A0A1U9QVN5-F1
#
_cell.length_a   1.000
_cell.length_b   1.000
_cell.length_c   1.000
_cell.angle_alpha   90.00
_cell.angle_beta   90.00
_cell.angle_gamma   90.00
#
_symmetry.space_group_name_H-M   'P 1'
#
loop_
_entity.id
_entity.type
_entity.pdbx_description
1 polymer ?
#
loop_
_entity_poly.entity_id
_entity_poly.type
_entity_poly.pdbx_seq_one_letter_code
_entity_poly.pdbx_strand_id
1 'polypeptide(L)'
;MHQPAASPCPESEIRYWYEHIAYRSLTAAGSEIDKIERHSARTPAEAIRQIRLSVRALTATLPPEELRRALSWAEGGGCVGAVAALHRGEPCGFSLSHHRAWLEWTVHPYYAFHTPETRQLPLLPR
;
A
#
# COMPACT_ATOMS: atom_id res chain seq x y z
N MET A 1 5.24 5.12 49.49
CA MET A 1 4.70 4.35 48.34
C MET A 1 4.92 5.19 47.10
N HIS A 2 5.88 4.82 46.23
CA HIS A 2 6.06 5.49 44.94
C HIS A 2 5.21 4.76 43.90
N GLN A 3 4.20 5.45 43.38
CA GLN A 3 3.42 4.99 42.25
C GLN A 3 4.30 5.16 40.99
N PRO A 4 4.60 4.08 40.23
CA PRO A 4 5.32 4.25 38.98
C PRO A 4 4.44 5.09 38.05
N ALA A 5 4.98 6.22 37.57
CA ALA A 5 4.32 7.07 36.60
C ALA A 5 3.91 6.18 35.40
N ALA A 6 2.62 6.21 35.06
CA ALA A 6 2.14 5.56 33.85
C ALA A 6 3.02 6.04 32.69
N SER A 7 3.72 5.11 32.03
CA SER A 7 4.45 5.45 30.81
C SER A 7 3.46 6.14 29.87
N PRO A 8 3.77 7.32 29.31
CA PRO A 8 2.90 7.94 28.34
C PRO A 8 2.65 6.93 27.23
N CYS A 9 1.37 6.71 26.91
CA CYS A 9 0.99 5.91 25.75
C CYS A 9 1.75 6.49 24.55
N PRO A 10 2.50 5.68 23.77
CA PRO A 10 3.22 6.22 22.63
C PRO A 10 2.22 6.92 21.71
N GLU A 11 2.49 8.16 21.35
CA GLU A 11 1.70 8.87 20.34
C GLU A 11 1.67 8.01 19.09
N SER A 12 0.46 7.65 18.66
CA SER A 12 0.22 6.84 17.48
C SER A 12 -0.43 7.69 16.39
N GLU A 13 0.13 7.58 15.18
CA GLU A 13 -0.42 8.20 13.98
C GLU A 13 -0.94 7.08 13.06
N ILE A 14 -2.12 7.25 12.46
CA ILE A 14 -2.57 6.33 11.40
C ILE A 14 -1.75 6.62 10.14
N ARG A 15 -1.15 5.58 9.59
CA ARG A 15 -0.44 5.60 8.32
C ARG A 15 -0.98 4.54 7.37
N TYR A 16 -0.56 4.61 6.12
CA TYR A 16 -1.06 3.76 5.06
C TYR A 16 0.10 3.01 4.43
N TRP A 17 0.11 1.70 4.66
CA TRP A 17 1.10 0.79 4.10
C TRP A 17 0.65 0.40 2.69
N TYR A 18 1.37 0.89 1.69
CA TYR A 18 1.20 0.47 0.31
C TYR A 18 2.13 -0.68 0.00
N GLU A 19 1.61 -1.68 -0.72
CA GLU A 19 2.40 -2.71 -1.38
C GLU A 19 2.02 -2.81 -2.85
N HIS A 20 3.03 -2.96 -3.70
CA HIS A 20 2.89 -3.31 -5.10
C HIS A 20 3.70 -4.56 -5.38
N ILE A 21 3.01 -5.61 -5.82
CA ILE A 21 3.59 -6.91 -6.11
C ILE A 21 3.40 -7.21 -7.58
N ALA A 22 4.51 -7.50 -8.26
CA ALA A 22 4.50 -8.04 -9.61
C ALA A 22 4.79 -9.53 -9.55
N TYR A 23 3.85 -10.33 -10.01
CA TYR A 23 3.98 -11.77 -10.13
C TYR A 23 4.37 -12.12 -11.56
N ARG A 24 5.45 -12.88 -11.71
CA ARG A 24 5.85 -13.46 -12.99
C ARG A 24 4.86 -14.51 -13.47
N SER A 25 4.28 -15.25 -12.52
CA SER A 25 3.31 -16.29 -12.76
C SER A 25 2.35 -16.38 -11.57
N LEU A 26 1.05 -16.52 -11.86
CA LEU A 26 0.00 -16.71 -10.86
C LEU A 26 -0.77 -17.99 -11.22
N THR A 27 -0.52 -19.09 -10.49
CA THR A 27 -1.15 -20.39 -10.76
C THR A 27 -1.76 -20.98 -9.50
N ALA A 28 -2.68 -21.94 -9.68
CA ALA A 28 -3.27 -22.68 -8.55
C ALA A 28 -2.22 -23.44 -7.73
N ALA A 29 -1.08 -23.81 -8.33
CA ALA A 29 0.01 -24.54 -7.66
C ALA A 29 1.02 -23.62 -6.95
N GLY A 30 0.93 -22.30 -7.14
CA GLY A 30 1.86 -21.34 -6.57
C GLY A 30 2.00 -20.08 -7.40
N SER A 31 2.51 -19.03 -6.76
CA SER A 31 2.76 -17.73 -7.37
C SER A 31 4.25 -17.40 -7.28
N GLU A 32 4.85 -16.98 -8.40
CA GLU A 32 6.24 -16.56 -8.46
C GLU A 32 6.29 -15.03 -8.45
N ILE A 33 6.87 -14.46 -7.40
CA ILE A 33 7.00 -13.02 -7.25
C ILE A 33 8.27 -12.56 -7.98
N ASP A 34 8.11 -11.62 -8.90
CA ASP A 34 9.22 -10.99 -9.62
C ASP A 34 9.73 -9.75 -8.86
N LYS A 35 8.80 -8.94 -8.33
CA LYS A 35 9.13 -7.69 -7.65
C LYS A 35 8.14 -7.37 -6.54
N ILE A 36 8.65 -6.78 -5.46
CA ILE A 36 7.85 -6.17 -4.40
C ILE A 36 8.35 -4.76 -4.15
N GLU A 37 7.44 -3.79 -4.15
CA GLU A 37 7.68 -2.41 -3.75
C GLU A 37 6.77 -2.05 -2.58
N ARG A 38 7.34 -1.39 -1.57
CA ARG A 38 6.64 -1.04 -0.34
C ARG A 38 6.93 0.39 0.04
N HIS A 39 5.90 1.13 0.43
CA HIS A 39 6.08 2.46 0.98
C HIS A 39 4.98 2.79 1.98
N SER A 40 5.30 3.72 2.89
CA SER A 40 4.34 4.29 3.83
C SER A 40 3.91 5.66 3.34
N ALA A 41 2.60 5.90 3.33
CA ALA A 41 1.99 7.19 3.03
C ALA A 41 1.32 7.75 4.29
N ARG A 42 1.24 9.09 4.37
CA ARG A 42 0.66 9.79 5.52
C ARG A 42 -0.85 9.95 5.40
N THR A 43 -1.38 9.91 4.18
CA THR A 43 -2.82 10.12 3.94
C THR A 43 -3.39 9.08 2.98
N PRO A 44 -4.71 8.80 3.04
CA PRO A 44 -5.38 7.97 2.04
C PRO A 44 -5.15 8.44 0.61
N ALA A 45 -5.28 9.76 0.39
CA ALA A 45 -5.16 10.36 -0.93
C ALA A 45 -3.75 10.19 -1.50
N GLU A 46 -2.72 10.31 -0.66
CA GLU A 46 -1.33 10.07 -1.07
C GLU A 46 -1.12 8.61 -1.48
N ALA A 47 -1.57 7.63 -0.67
CA ALA A 47 -1.45 6.21 -0.98
C ALA A 47 -2.15 5.86 -2.30
N ILE A 48 -3.39 6.31 -2.49
CA ILE A 48 -4.15 6.05 -3.72
C ILE A 48 -3.54 6.78 -4.92
N ARG A 49 -2.98 7.98 -4.73
CA ARG A 49 -2.26 8.69 -5.80
C ARG A 49 -1.08 7.88 -6.33
N GLN A 50 -0.35 7.17 -5.47
CA GLN A 50 0.77 6.32 -5.90
C GLN A 50 0.29 5.16 -6.77
N ILE A 51 -0.80 4.49 -6.39
CA ILE A 51 -1.41 3.46 -7.24
C ILE A 51 -1.84 4.06 -8.58
N ARG A 52 -2.53 5.21 -8.58
CA ARG A 52 -2.97 5.86 -9.82
C ARG A 52 -1.82 6.19 -10.77
N LEU A 53 -0.70 6.68 -10.24
CA LEU A 53 0.49 6.96 -11.05
C LEU A 53 1.11 5.68 -11.61
N SER A 54 1.21 4.63 -10.80
CA SER A 54 1.71 3.32 -11.21
C SER A 54 0.85 2.71 -12.32
N VAL A 55 -0.48 2.69 -12.14
CA VAL A 55 -1.44 2.21 -13.14
C VAL A 55 -1.37 3.02 -14.42
N ARG A 56 -1.30 4.36 -14.34
CA ARG A 56 -1.18 5.24 -15.51
C ARG A 56 0.07 4.96 -16.33
N ALA A 57 1.20 4.68 -15.69
CA ALA A 57 2.45 4.37 -16.37
C ALA A 57 2.36 3.10 -17.24
N LEU A 58 1.42 2.20 -16.94
CA LEU A 58 1.23 0.94 -17.66
C LEU A 58 0.26 1.07 -18.84
N THR A 59 -0.59 2.10 -18.86
CA THR A 59 -1.73 2.21 -19.80
C THR A 59 -1.36 2.04 -21.27
N ALA A 60 -0.22 2.59 -21.70
CA ALA A 60 0.26 2.50 -23.08
C ALA A 60 0.56 1.06 -23.55
N THR A 61 0.71 0.12 -22.62
CA THR A 61 1.11 -1.27 -22.90
C THR A 61 0.03 -2.29 -22.53
N LEU A 62 -1.10 -1.85 -21.99
CA LEU A 62 -2.17 -2.74 -21.57
C LEU A 62 -3.01 -3.22 -22.76
N PRO A 63 -3.49 -4.47 -22.74
CA PRO A 63 -4.51 -4.91 -23.69
C PRO A 63 -5.82 -4.11 -23.47
N PRO A 64 -6.68 -3.98 -24.50
CA PRO A 64 -7.84 -3.07 -24.45
C PRO A 64 -8.79 -3.28 -23.24
N GLU A 65 -8.97 -4.53 -22.81
CA GLU A 65 -9.81 -4.86 -21.66
C GLU A 65 -9.22 -4.34 -20.34
N GLU A 66 -7.93 -4.59 -20.11
CA GLU A 66 -7.22 -4.12 -18.92
C GLU A 66 -7.00 -2.61 -18.95
N LEU A 67 -6.81 -2.01 -20.12
CA LEU A 67 -6.77 -0.56 -20.27
C LEU A 67 -8.07 0.08 -19.77
N ARG A 68 -9.23 -0.47 -20.16
CA ARG A 68 -10.53 0.04 -19.72
C ARG A 68 -10.70 -0.08 -18.20
N ARG A 69 -10.30 -1.23 -17.62
CA ARG A 69 -10.33 -1.44 -16.16
C ARG A 69 -9.40 -0.46 -15.43
N ALA A 70 -8.18 -0.31 -15.93
CA ALA A 70 -7.17 0.60 -15.40
C ALA A 70 -7.65 2.06 -15.40
N LEU A 71 -8.22 2.54 -16.51
CA LEU A 71 -8.75 3.91 -16.59
C LEU A 71 -9.99 4.10 -15.71
N SER A 72 -10.93 3.15 -15.74
CA SER A 72 -12.12 3.18 -14.88
C SER A 72 -11.75 3.24 -13.39
N TRP A 73 -10.72 2.52 -13.00
CA TRP A 73 -10.23 2.56 -11.63
C TRP A 73 -9.45 3.84 -11.32
N ALA A 74 -8.47 4.21 -12.14
CA ALA A 74 -7.55 5.32 -11.86
C ALA A 74 -8.13 6.72 -12.07
N GLU A 75 -9.16 6.84 -12.92
CA GLU A 75 -9.76 8.12 -13.34
C GLU A 75 -11.26 8.18 -13.09
N GLY A 76 -11.91 7.04 -12.87
CA GLY A 76 -13.31 6.94 -12.52
C GLY A 76 -13.55 6.69 -11.03
N GLY A 77 -14.68 6.05 -10.72
CA GLY A 77 -15.15 5.82 -9.36
C GLY A 77 -14.29 4.88 -8.52
N GLY A 78 -13.43 4.06 -9.12
CA GLY A 78 -12.60 3.10 -8.39
C GLY A 78 -11.67 3.76 -7.38
N CYS A 79 -10.94 4.81 -7.78
CA CYS A 79 -10.03 5.54 -6.90
C CYS A 79 -10.77 6.31 -5.80
N VAL A 80 -11.96 6.85 -6.08
CA VAL A 80 -12.80 7.53 -5.09
C VAL A 80 -13.28 6.54 -4.03
N GLY A 81 -13.74 5.36 -4.46
CA GLY A 81 -14.14 4.27 -3.56
C GLY A 81 -12.99 3.78 -2.68
N ALA A 82 -11.78 3.66 -3.24
CA ALA A 82 -10.59 3.26 -2.51
C ALA A 82 -10.20 4.29 -1.43
N VAL A 83 -10.21 5.59 -1.75
CA VAL A 83 -9.97 6.65 -0.75
C VAL A 83 -11.03 6.60 0.36
N ALA A 84 -12.30 6.41 0.00
CA ALA A 84 -13.38 6.31 0.97
C ALA A 84 -13.22 5.09 1.90
N ALA A 85 -12.79 3.93 1.38
CA ALA A 85 -12.50 2.74 2.17
C ALA A 85 -11.39 3.01 3.21
N LEU A 86 -10.29 3.62 2.78
CA LEU A 86 -9.18 3.97 3.68
C LEU A 86 -9.58 4.98 4.76
N HIS A 87 -10.48 5.92 4.47
CA HIS A 87 -11.05 6.81 5.48
C HIS A 87 -11.92 6.08 6.52
N ARG A 88 -12.52 4.94 6.15
CA ARG A 88 -13.23 4.06 7.10
C ARG A 88 -12.31 3.09 7.84
N GLY A 89 -11.01 3.13 7.58
CA GLY A 89 -10.04 2.19 8.15
C GLY A 89 -10.07 0.81 7.49
N GLU A 90 -10.72 0.67 6.34
CA GLU A 90 -10.76 -0.57 5.57
C GLU A 90 -9.58 -0.64 4.60
N PRO A 91 -8.92 -1.80 4.44
CA PRO A 91 -7.92 -1.98 3.39
C PRO A 91 -8.58 -1.95 2.00
N CYS A 92 -7.81 -1.57 0.99
CA CYS A 92 -8.27 -1.57 -0.39
C CYS A 92 -7.16 -2.02 -1.34
N GLY A 93 -7.54 -2.44 -2.54
CA GLY A 93 -6.57 -2.83 -3.55
C GLY A 93 -7.11 -2.75 -4.97
N PHE A 94 -6.20 -2.98 -5.92
CA PHE A 94 -6.48 -3.08 -7.33
C PHE A 94 -5.51 -4.08 -7.95
N SER A 95 -5.96 -4.79 -8.98
CA SER A 95 -5.11 -5.73 -9.69
C SER A 95 -5.46 -5.76 -11.17
N LEU A 96 -4.43 -6.01 -11.98
CA LEU A 96 -4.55 -6.08 -13.43
C LEU A 96 -3.59 -7.12 -13.99
N SER A 97 -3.95 -7.64 -15.16
CA SER A 97 -3.08 -8.48 -15.97
C SER A 97 -2.27 -7.61 -16.94
N HIS A 98 -0.96 -7.78 -16.97
CA HIS A 98 -0.07 -7.09 -17.91
C HIS A 98 0.78 -8.12 -18.67
N HIS A 99 0.42 -8.36 -19.94
CA HIS A 99 0.99 -9.44 -20.76
C HIS A 99 0.92 -10.81 -20.07
N ARG A 100 2.04 -11.30 -19.51
CA ARG A 100 2.14 -12.57 -18.77
C ARG A 100 2.29 -12.38 -17.26
N ALA A 101 2.34 -11.14 -16.79
CA ALA A 101 2.48 -10.80 -15.38
C ALA A 101 1.13 -10.44 -14.77
N TRP A 102 1.00 -10.72 -13.47
CA TRP A 102 -0.09 -10.22 -12.64
C TRP A 102 0.44 -9.14 -11.73
N LEU A 103 -0.21 -7.98 -11.71
CA LEU A 103 0.17 -6.85 -10.86
C LEU A 103 -0.91 -6.62 -9.82
N GLU A 104 -0.51 -6.47 -8.57
CA GLU A 104 -1.39 -6.20 -7.45
C GLU A 104 -0.89 -5.02 -6.64
N TRP A 105 -1.79 -4.08 -6.37
CA TRP A 105 -1.59 -2.99 -5.44
C TRP A 105 -2.53 -3.17 -4.25
N THR A 106 -2.00 -3.08 -3.04
CA THR A 106 -2.81 -3.06 -1.81
C THR A 106 -2.40 -1.89 -0.94
N VAL A 107 -3.36 -1.38 -0.17
CA VAL A 107 -3.15 -0.37 0.85
C VAL A 107 -3.85 -0.78 2.13
N HIS A 108 -3.09 -0.81 3.22
CA HIS A 108 -3.56 -1.18 4.55
C HIS A 108 -3.32 -0.02 5.53
N PRO A 109 -4.36 0.49 6.19
CA PRO A 109 -4.20 1.39 7.33
C PRO A 109 -3.48 0.66 8.48
N TYR A 110 -2.53 1.32 9.13
CA TYR A 110 -1.82 0.80 10.29
C TYR A 110 -1.48 1.91 11.29
N TYR A 111 -1.32 1.54 12.56
CA TYR A 111 -0.84 2.47 13.59
C TYR A 111 0.68 2.53 13.57
N ALA A 112 1.23 3.70 13.25
CA ALA A 112 2.64 3.99 13.40
C ALA A 112 2.88 4.52 14.81
N PHE A 113 3.75 3.86 15.57
CA PHE A 113 4.11 4.27 16.92
C PHE A 113 5.40 5.07 16.90
N HIS A 114 5.38 6.26 17.48
CA HIS A 114 6.61 7.02 17.72
C HIS A 114 7.37 6.36 18.88
N THR A 115 8.43 5.61 18.54
CA THR A 115 9.32 5.05 19.55
C THR A 115 10.38 6.10 19.91
N PRO A 116 10.41 6.62 21.15
CA PRO A 116 11.44 7.59 21.55
C PRO A 116 12.83 6.99 21.36
N GLU A 117 13.80 7.80 20.91
CA GLU A 117 15.17 7.37 20.59
C GLU A 117 15.84 6.59 21.74
N THR A 118 15.50 6.92 22.99
CA THR A 118 15.98 6.23 24.20
C THR A 118 15.55 4.77 24.32
N ARG A 119 14.55 4.33 23.55
CA ARG A 119 14.08 2.93 23.47
C ARG A 119 14.49 2.23 22.17
N GLN A 120 15.17 2.92 21.25
CA GLN A 120 15.69 2.30 20.05
C GLN A 120 17.00 1.57 20.39
N LEU A 121 17.17 0.36 19.86
CA LEU A 121 18.43 -0.35 20.02
C LEU A 121 19.55 0.47 19.35
N PRO A 122 20.72 0.62 20.00
CA PRO A 122 21.84 1.33 19.38
C PRO A 122 22.20 0.65 18.06
N LEU A 123 22.26 1.44 16.98
CA LEU A 123 22.75 0.96 15.69
C LEU A 123 24.24 0.62 15.85
N LEU A 124 24.57 -0.67 15.83
CA LEU A 124 25.97 -1.10 15.86
C LEU A 124 26.62 -0.70 14.52
N PRO A 125 27.78 -0.03 14.54
CA PRO A 125 28.53 0.23 13.31
C PRO A 125 28.90 -1.10 12.64
N ARG A 126 28.80 -1.11 11.31
CA ARG A 126 29.15 -2.26 10.45
C ARG A 126 30.66 -2.49 10.37
#